data_AF-A0A7C4I5S9-F1
#
_entry.id   AF-A0A7C4I5S9-F1
#
_cell.length_a   1.000
_cell.length_b   1.000
_cell.length_c   1.000
_cell.angle_alpha   90.00
_cell.angle_beta   90.00
_cell.angle_gamma   90.00
#
_symmetry.space_group_name_H-M   'P 1'
#
loop_
_entity.id
_entity.type
_entity.pdbx_description
1 polymer ?
#
loop_
_entity_poly.entity_id
_entity_poly.type
_entity_poly.pdbx_seq_one_letter_code
_entity_poly.pdbx_strand_id
1 'polypeptide(L)'
;MGLIIWFKSGEKIFLGFDGIKPVHIDISGNKHIVIFGMTGSGKTETAKRVLNGSKKGKLIIDWSGEYVDYKSVEPSKLKIDLKREDVIDAIISTFQLTIPQQTLLIEAIKRGGGSLKDVINDVKGIECKSDSGREVKDALLRRLSILEKLSLFNGSKELVEVEAIDLSKMAFEAKKLAANIILKSFYNNPNPRILVIEEAQNIMPRNQNPDSINTVE
;
A
#
# COMPACT_ATOMS: atom_id res chain seq x y z
N MET A 1 38.70 -31.90 -3.75
CA MET A 1 37.74 -32.06 -2.63
C MET A 1 36.56 -31.14 -2.88
N GLY A 2 35.42 -31.69 -3.29
CA GLY A 2 34.19 -30.91 -3.48
C GLY A 2 33.35 -30.97 -2.22
N LEU A 3 33.15 -29.84 -1.55
CA LEU A 3 32.23 -29.73 -0.44
C LEU A 3 30.81 -29.54 -1.01
N ILE A 4 30.06 -30.64 -1.13
CA ILE A 4 28.63 -30.57 -1.42
C ILE A 4 27.91 -30.45 -0.08
N ILE A 5 27.36 -29.27 0.23
CA ILE A 5 26.51 -29.10 1.40
C ILE A 5 25.05 -29.17 0.97
N TRP A 6 24.39 -30.28 1.29
CA TRP A 6 22.94 -30.41 1.18
C TRP A 6 22.25 -29.75 2.39
N PHE A 7 21.30 -28.85 2.15
CA PHE A 7 20.36 -28.39 3.17
C PHE A 7 18.91 -28.51 2.64
N LYS A 8 18.12 -29.38 3.26
CA LYS A 8 16.65 -29.35 3.34
C LYS A 8 16.35 -29.51 4.83
N SER A 9 15.70 -28.57 5.53
CA SER A 9 14.28 -28.21 5.42
C SER A 9 14.08 -26.82 6.06
N GLY A 10 13.36 -25.93 5.36
CA GLY A 10 13.13 -24.51 5.68
C GLY A 10 13.65 -23.59 4.57
N GLU A 11 12.86 -22.60 4.13
CA GLU A 11 13.34 -21.55 3.21
C GLU A 11 14.33 -20.66 3.98
N LYS A 12 15.59 -21.07 4.05
CA LYS A 12 16.68 -20.26 4.58
C LYS A 12 17.27 -19.42 3.45
N ILE A 13 17.23 -18.10 3.62
CA ILE A 13 17.76 -17.16 2.64
C ILE A 13 19.08 -16.62 3.14
N PHE A 14 20.11 -16.75 2.31
CA PHE A 14 21.41 -16.15 2.55
C PHE A 14 21.33 -14.62 2.51
N LEU A 15 21.71 -13.95 3.60
CA LEU A 15 21.73 -12.50 3.71
C LEU A 15 23.12 -11.91 3.44
N GLY A 16 24.17 -12.57 3.90
CA GLY A 16 25.54 -12.06 3.84
C GLY A 16 26.47 -12.81 4.77
N PHE A 17 27.56 -12.17 5.20
CA PHE A 17 28.53 -12.76 6.11
C PHE A 17 28.68 -11.92 7.39
N ASP A 18 28.91 -12.60 8.51
CA ASP A 18 29.48 -12.03 9.74
C ASP A 18 30.94 -12.50 9.83
N GLY A 19 31.86 -11.62 9.41
CA GLY A 19 33.24 -12.00 9.11
C GLY A 19 33.30 -13.02 7.96
N ILE A 20 33.66 -14.26 8.29
CA ILE A 20 33.68 -15.40 7.33
C ILE A 20 32.46 -16.31 7.45
N LYS A 21 31.60 -16.10 8.46
CA LYS A 21 30.46 -16.99 8.74
C LYS A 21 29.25 -16.55 7.92
N PRO A 22 28.63 -17.43 7.11
CA PRO A 22 27.46 -17.06 6.33
C PRO A 22 26.22 -16.91 7.22
N VAL A 23 25.53 -15.78 7.09
CA VAL A 23 24.31 -15.44 7.82
C VAL A 23 23.09 -15.71 6.93
N HIS A 24 22.11 -16.40 7.51
CA HIS A 24 20.86 -16.75 6.85
C HIS A 24 19.67 -16.30 7.68
N ILE A 25 18.60 -15.88 7.01
CA ILE A 25 17.29 -15.68 7.62
C ILE A 25 16.40 -16.87 7.28
N ASP A 26 15.75 -17.41 8.30
CA ASP A 26 14.74 -18.46 8.12
C ASP A 26 13.35 -17.84 7.94
N ILE A 27 12.87 -17.88 6.70
CA ILE A 27 11.54 -17.37 6.34
C ILE A 27 10.48 -18.49 6.27
N SER A 28 10.78 -19.67 6.84
CA SER A 28 9.77 -20.70 7.01
C SER A 28 8.65 -20.23 7.94
N GLY A 29 7.40 -20.57 7.59
CA GLY A 29 6.19 -20.13 8.30
C GLY A 29 5.64 -18.76 7.88
N ASN A 30 4.77 -18.21 8.75
CA ASN A 30 4.10 -16.92 8.59
C ASN A 30 4.80 -15.83 9.42
N LYS A 31 6.09 -15.61 9.16
CA LYS A 31 6.88 -14.59 9.86
C LYS A 31 6.77 -13.25 9.14
N HIS A 32 6.66 -12.16 9.90
CA HIS A 32 6.80 -10.80 9.39
C HIS A 32 8.24 -10.33 9.57
N ILE A 33 8.76 -9.61 8.57
CA ILE A 33 10.12 -9.07 8.57
C ILE A 33 10.01 -7.56 8.51
N VAL A 34 10.79 -6.87 9.32
CA VAL A 34 10.93 -5.42 9.26
C VAL A 34 12.38 -5.08 8.96
N ILE A 35 12.60 -4.24 7.95
CA ILE A 35 13.93 -3.82 7.51
C ILE A 35 14.06 -2.33 7.80
N PHE A 36 14.95 -1.98 8.73
CA PHE A 36 15.25 -0.60 9.10
C PHE A 36 16.64 -0.20 8.65
N GLY A 37 16.84 1.09 8.40
CA GLY A 37 18.12 1.65 8.02
C GLY A 37 17.98 3.02 7.37
N MET A 38 19.06 3.80 7.39
CA MET A 38 19.11 5.10 6.72
C MET A 38 18.99 4.95 5.19
N THR A 39 18.74 6.06 4.49
CA THR A 39 18.83 6.08 3.02
C THR A 39 20.22 5.64 2.58
N GLY A 40 20.29 4.81 1.54
CA GLY A 40 21.55 4.25 1.04
C GLY A 40 22.12 3.07 1.85
N SER A 41 21.46 2.61 2.93
CA SER A 41 21.97 1.49 3.74
C SER A 41 21.73 0.09 3.13
N GLY A 42 21.23 0.00 1.89
CA GLY A 42 20.93 -1.29 1.24
C GLY A 42 19.64 -1.97 1.71
N LYS A 43 18.64 -1.23 2.22
CA LYS A 43 17.33 -1.78 2.60
C LYS A 43 16.67 -2.55 1.45
N THR A 44 16.59 -1.92 0.28
CA THR A 44 15.98 -2.49 -0.91
C THR A 44 16.76 -3.68 -1.45
N GLU A 45 18.09 -3.62 -1.45
CA GLU A 45 18.92 -4.77 -1.80
C GLU A 45 18.69 -5.96 -0.86
N THR A 46 18.55 -5.70 0.44
CA THR A 46 18.21 -6.73 1.42
C THR A 46 16.83 -7.33 1.14
N ALA A 47 15.82 -6.50 0.86
CA ALA A 47 14.48 -6.95 0.50
C ALA A 47 14.47 -7.78 -0.80
N LYS A 48 15.16 -7.32 -1.85
CA LYS A 48 15.34 -8.06 -3.12
C LYS A 48 15.99 -9.42 -2.89
N ARG A 49 16.98 -9.52 -2.00
CA ARG A 49 17.62 -10.79 -1.64
C ARG A 49 16.65 -11.76 -0.98
N VAL A 50 15.80 -11.27 -0.06
CA VAL A 50 14.71 -12.06 0.55
C VAL A 50 13.69 -12.50 -0.50
N LEU A 51 13.28 -11.59 -1.38
CA LEU A 51 12.32 -11.90 -2.44
C LEU A 51 12.87 -12.93 -3.43
N ASN A 52 14.14 -12.84 -3.82
CA ASN A 52 14.75 -13.73 -4.79
C ASN A 52 15.11 -15.10 -4.19
N GLY A 53 15.32 -15.17 -2.88
CA GLY A 53 15.55 -16.42 -2.16
C GLY A 53 14.28 -17.22 -1.85
N SER A 54 13.09 -16.62 -1.90
CA SER A 54 11.82 -17.31 -1.67
C SER A 54 11.18 -17.81 -2.96
N LYS A 55 10.47 -18.95 -2.87
CA LYS A 55 9.65 -19.50 -3.96
C LYS A 55 8.21 -19.01 -3.94
N LYS A 56 7.80 -18.28 -2.89
CA LYS A 56 6.45 -17.72 -2.77
C LYS A 56 6.23 -16.64 -3.84
N GLY A 57 4.97 -16.45 -4.24
CA GLY A 57 4.61 -15.29 -5.06
C GLY A 57 4.96 -13.98 -4.35
N LYS A 58 5.12 -12.88 -5.08
CA LYS A 58 5.64 -11.61 -4.54
C LYS A 58 4.68 -10.49 -4.87
N LEU A 59 4.35 -9.62 -3.94
CA LEU A 59 3.62 -8.38 -4.23
C LEU A 59 4.38 -7.24 -3.58
N ILE A 60 4.89 -6.32 -4.38
CA ILE A 60 5.68 -5.19 -3.92
C ILE A 60 4.87 -3.91 -4.17
N ILE A 61 4.65 -3.12 -3.14
CA ILE A 61 4.19 -1.74 -3.26
C ILE A 61 5.47 -0.88 -3.33
N ASP A 62 5.87 -0.54 -4.56
CA ASP A 62 7.13 0.14 -4.87
C ASP A 62 6.91 1.66 -4.85
N TRP A 63 7.37 2.29 -3.78
CA TRP A 63 7.17 3.71 -3.53
C TRP A 63 8.11 4.58 -4.37
N SER A 64 9.34 4.11 -4.56
CA SER A 64 10.44 4.89 -5.14
C SER A 64 10.84 4.45 -6.54
N GLY A 65 10.33 3.31 -7.02
CA GLY A 65 10.64 2.76 -8.34
C GLY A 65 11.90 1.90 -8.34
N GLU A 66 12.27 1.30 -7.20
CA GLU A 66 13.52 0.54 -7.06
C GLU A 66 13.39 -0.93 -7.47
N TYR A 67 12.18 -1.40 -7.78
CA TYR A 67 11.87 -2.81 -8.10
C TYR A 67 11.53 -3.03 -9.59
N VAL A 68 12.14 -2.26 -10.49
CA VAL A 68 11.96 -2.38 -11.95
C VAL A 68 12.30 -3.76 -12.53
N ASP A 69 13.10 -4.56 -11.81
CA ASP A 69 13.51 -5.91 -12.22
C ASP A 69 12.38 -6.95 -12.09
N TYR A 70 11.28 -6.59 -11.42
CA TYR A 70 10.10 -7.44 -11.24
C TYR A 70 9.05 -7.12 -12.32
N LYS A 71 8.02 -7.98 -12.47
CA LYS A 71 6.85 -7.68 -13.32
C LYS A 71 6.04 -6.51 -12.75
N SER A 72 6.55 -5.30 -12.96
CA SER A 72 6.06 -4.06 -12.39
C SER A 72 5.01 -3.40 -13.29
N VAL A 73 3.98 -2.82 -12.68
CA VAL A 73 2.95 -2.05 -13.38
C VAL A 73 2.55 -0.81 -12.59
N GLU A 74 2.10 0.22 -13.29
CA GLU A 74 1.44 1.35 -12.64
C GLU A 74 0.01 0.97 -12.21
N PRO A 75 -0.55 1.59 -11.15
CA PRO A 75 -1.92 1.33 -10.70
C PRO A 75 -3.00 1.52 -11.77
N SER A 76 -2.75 2.34 -12.79
CA SER A 76 -3.67 2.55 -13.91
C SER A 76 -3.87 1.31 -14.79
N LYS A 77 -2.94 0.34 -14.74
CA LYS A 77 -2.99 -0.91 -15.50
C LYS A 77 -3.65 -2.06 -14.73
N LEU A 78 -3.85 -1.88 -13.43
CA LEU A 78 -4.51 -2.86 -12.58
C LEU A 78 -6.02 -2.79 -12.75
N LYS A 79 -6.68 -3.92 -12.52
CA LYS A 79 -8.11 -4.03 -12.30
C LYS A 79 -8.27 -4.53 -10.87
N ILE A 80 -8.90 -3.71 -10.03
CA ILE A 80 -9.25 -4.11 -8.67
C ILE A 80 -10.75 -3.95 -8.50
N ASP A 81 -11.42 -5.03 -8.11
CA ASP A 81 -12.81 -4.96 -7.70
C ASP A 81 -12.88 -4.37 -6.29
N LEU A 82 -13.38 -3.14 -6.21
CA LEU A 82 -13.45 -2.39 -4.96
C LEU A 82 -14.88 -2.34 -4.49
N LYS A 83 -15.09 -2.80 -3.25
CA LYS A 83 -16.32 -2.47 -2.55
C LYS A 83 -16.28 -0.98 -2.25
N ARG A 84 -17.43 -0.34 -2.33
CA ARG A 84 -17.55 1.09 -2.08
C ARG A 84 -17.05 1.48 -0.68
N GLU A 85 -17.34 0.64 0.31
CA GLU A 85 -16.90 0.84 1.70
C GLU A 85 -15.37 0.87 1.79
N ASP A 86 -14.70 0.02 1.02
CA ASP A 86 -13.24 -0.02 0.93
C ASP A 86 -12.68 1.29 0.34
N VAL A 87 -13.35 1.86 -0.66
CA VAL A 87 -12.97 3.15 -1.28
C VAL A 87 -13.16 4.29 -0.28
N ILE A 88 -14.27 4.31 0.46
CA ILE A 88 -14.55 5.33 1.48
C ILE A 88 -13.49 5.29 2.58
N ASP A 89 -13.24 4.11 3.15
CA ASP A 89 -12.21 3.91 4.19
C ASP A 89 -10.83 4.38 3.70
N ALA A 90 -10.47 4.04 2.47
CA ALA A 90 -9.20 4.43 1.87
C ALA A 90 -9.09 5.96 1.68
N ILE A 91 -10.18 6.63 1.26
CA ILE A 91 -10.21 8.10 1.14
C ILE A 91 -10.09 8.75 2.52
N ILE A 92 -10.87 8.31 3.51
CA ILE A 92 -10.87 8.87 4.87
C ILE A 92 -9.47 8.79 5.49
N SER A 93 -8.85 7.61 5.42
CA SER A 93 -7.50 7.36 5.97
C SER A 93 -6.40 8.13 5.21
N THR A 94 -6.49 8.18 3.87
CA THR A 94 -5.46 8.83 3.05
C THR A 94 -5.41 10.34 3.27
N PHE A 95 -6.58 10.98 3.22
CA PHE A 95 -6.71 12.44 3.29
C PHE A 95 -6.91 12.97 4.70
N GLN A 96 -6.97 12.10 5.72
CA GLN A 96 -7.22 12.46 7.11
C GLN A 96 -8.42 13.41 7.22
N LEU A 97 -9.54 13.00 6.61
CA LEU A 97 -10.72 13.84 6.51
C LEU A 97 -11.22 14.25 7.90
N THR A 98 -11.64 15.51 8.03
CA THR A 98 -12.28 15.98 9.27
C THR A 98 -13.65 15.32 9.44
N ILE A 99 -14.18 15.27 10.67
CA ILE A 99 -15.51 14.68 10.93
C ILE A 99 -16.59 15.25 9.97
N PRO A 100 -16.69 16.58 9.76
CA PRO A 100 -17.65 17.13 8.78
C PRO A 100 -17.46 16.60 7.35
N GLN A 101 -16.20 16.42 6.92
CA GLN A 101 -15.89 15.91 5.58
C GLN A 101 -16.20 14.42 5.46
N GLN A 102 -15.99 13.64 6.52
CA GLN A 102 -16.38 12.23 6.57
C GLN A 102 -17.90 12.10 6.50
N THR A 103 -18.64 12.88 7.29
CA THR A 103 -20.11 12.89 7.25
C THR A 103 -20.62 13.24 5.86
N LEU A 104 -20.08 14.30 5.24
CA LEU A 104 -20.47 14.70 3.89
C LEU A 104 -20.14 13.63 2.84
N LEU A 105 -18.97 12.99 2.93
CA LEU A 105 -18.58 11.90 2.04
C LEU A 105 -19.56 10.72 2.17
N ILE A 106 -19.87 10.31 3.40
CA ILE A 106 -20.80 9.19 3.67
C ILE A 106 -22.22 9.54 3.20
N GLU A 107 -22.67 10.78 3.39
CA GLU A 107 -24.00 11.25 2.95
C GLU A 107 -24.12 11.35 1.44
N ALA A 108 -23.08 11.84 0.77
CA ALA A 108 -23.07 12.01 -0.69
C ALA A 108 -23.22 10.67 -1.41
N ILE A 109 -22.63 9.62 -0.85
CA ILE A 109 -22.53 8.33 -1.48
C ILE A 109 -23.81 7.51 -1.24
N LYS A 110 -24.69 7.46 -2.25
CA LYS A 110 -25.91 6.62 -2.25
C LYS A 110 -25.62 5.17 -2.69
N ARG A 111 -26.57 4.25 -2.50
CA ARG A 111 -26.47 2.84 -2.95
C ARG A 111 -26.28 2.77 -4.50
N GLY A 112 -25.20 2.12 -4.97
CA GLY A 112 -24.91 1.77 -6.39
C GLY A 112 -23.54 2.25 -6.93
N GLY A 113 -22.70 1.40 -7.55
CA GLY A 113 -21.42 1.77 -8.22
C GLY A 113 -20.18 1.88 -7.31
N GLY A 114 -19.24 0.93 -7.38
CA GLY A 114 -18.08 0.81 -6.47
C GLY A 114 -16.79 1.50 -6.90
N SER A 115 -16.79 2.28 -7.99
CA SER A 115 -15.54 2.88 -8.49
C SER A 115 -15.19 4.20 -7.80
N LEU A 116 -13.91 4.56 -7.81
CA LEU A 116 -13.44 5.86 -7.31
C LEU A 116 -14.09 7.03 -8.05
N LYS A 117 -14.36 6.86 -9.35
CA LYS A 117 -15.03 7.87 -10.18
C LYS A 117 -16.48 8.07 -9.75
N ASP A 118 -17.19 6.98 -9.41
CA ASP A 118 -18.57 7.05 -8.93
C ASP A 118 -18.64 7.84 -7.62
N VAL A 119 -17.74 7.53 -6.68
CA VAL A 119 -17.65 8.24 -5.39
C VAL A 119 -17.41 9.76 -5.58
N ILE A 120 -16.55 10.15 -6.52
CA ILE A 120 -16.30 11.57 -6.79
C ILE A 120 -17.53 12.24 -7.39
N ASN A 121 -18.24 11.56 -8.30
CA ASN A 121 -19.47 12.08 -8.90
C ASN A 121 -20.60 12.22 -7.87
N ASP A 122 -20.72 11.27 -6.96
CA ASP A 122 -21.67 11.31 -5.84
C ASP A 122 -21.44 12.56 -4.97
N VAL A 123 -20.18 12.84 -4.60
CA VAL A 123 -19.82 14.06 -3.85
C VAL A 123 -20.11 15.33 -4.64
N LYS A 124 -19.86 15.35 -5.96
CA LYS A 124 -20.21 16.52 -6.81
C LYS A 124 -21.72 16.77 -6.83
N GLY A 125 -22.54 15.72 -6.79
CA GLY A 125 -24.00 15.79 -6.89
C GLY A 125 -24.75 16.17 -5.60
N ILE A 126 -24.10 16.17 -4.42
CA ILE A 126 -24.78 16.52 -3.18
C ILE A 126 -25.16 18.02 -3.13
N GLU A 127 -26.40 18.34 -2.78
CA GLU A 127 -26.83 19.71 -2.58
C GLU A 127 -26.53 20.17 -1.14
N CYS A 128 -25.77 21.26 -1.00
CA CYS A 128 -25.49 21.87 0.30
C CYS A 128 -26.43 23.06 0.53
N LYS A 129 -27.24 22.98 1.59
CA LYS A 129 -28.21 24.02 1.96
C LYS A 129 -27.59 25.20 2.72
N SER A 130 -26.41 25.02 3.30
CA SER A 130 -25.70 26.05 4.09
C SER A 130 -24.36 26.41 3.46
N ASP A 131 -23.88 27.63 3.75
CA ASP A 131 -22.56 28.10 3.30
C ASP A 131 -21.43 27.26 3.89
N SER A 132 -21.50 26.93 5.17
CA SER A 132 -20.55 26.01 5.81
C SER A 132 -20.52 24.64 5.14
N GLY A 133 -21.68 24.11 4.71
CA GLY A 133 -21.75 22.85 3.97
C GLY A 133 -21.05 22.95 2.60
N ARG A 134 -21.23 24.08 1.89
CA ARG A 134 -20.55 24.34 0.62
C ARG A 134 -19.03 24.40 0.79
N GLU A 135 -18.53 25.06 1.82
CA GLU A 135 -17.09 25.14 2.11
C GLU A 135 -16.48 23.75 2.39
N VAL A 136 -17.18 22.93 3.19
CA VAL A 136 -16.77 21.55 3.49
C VAL A 136 -16.73 20.71 2.21
N LYS A 137 -17.77 20.82 1.37
CA LYS A 137 -17.84 20.14 0.06
C LYS A 137 -16.68 20.56 -0.84
N ASP A 138 -16.40 21.85 -0.97
CA ASP A 138 -15.33 22.37 -1.82
C ASP A 138 -13.95 21.94 -1.33
N ALA A 139 -13.75 21.89 -0.01
CA ALA A 139 -12.52 21.37 0.59
C ALA A 139 -12.33 19.87 0.30
N LEU A 140 -13.40 19.07 0.38
CA LEU A 140 -13.37 17.66 0.04
C LEU A 140 -13.08 17.46 -1.47
N LEU A 141 -13.80 18.17 -2.34
CA LEU A 141 -13.63 18.08 -3.79
C LEU A 141 -12.23 18.48 -4.25
N ARG A 142 -11.60 19.48 -3.62
CA ARG A 142 -10.20 19.83 -3.90
C ARG A 142 -9.26 18.64 -3.71
N ARG A 143 -9.45 17.87 -2.63
CA ARG A 143 -8.64 16.67 -2.36
C ARG A 143 -8.96 15.52 -3.33
N LEU A 144 -10.24 15.29 -3.59
CA LEU A 144 -10.70 14.25 -4.52
C LEU A 144 -10.33 14.54 -5.98
N SER A 145 -10.20 15.81 -6.37
CA SER A 145 -9.86 16.20 -7.76
C SER A 145 -8.50 15.68 -8.23
N ILE A 146 -7.56 15.46 -7.30
CA ILE A 146 -6.26 14.85 -7.57
C ILE A 146 -6.45 13.43 -8.11
N LEU A 147 -7.47 12.73 -7.62
CA LEU A 147 -7.76 11.35 -7.94
C LEU A 147 -8.47 11.18 -9.28
N GLU A 148 -9.31 12.14 -9.66
CA GLU A 148 -10.07 12.08 -10.91
C GLU A 148 -9.15 12.03 -12.14
N LYS A 149 -7.97 12.65 -12.06
CA LYS A 149 -6.94 12.62 -13.12
C LYS A 149 -6.20 11.29 -13.19
N LEU A 150 -6.21 10.54 -12.09
CA LEU A 150 -5.48 9.30 -11.96
C LEU A 150 -6.47 8.20 -12.31
N SER A 151 -6.38 7.65 -13.52
CA SER A 151 -7.21 6.52 -13.96
C SER A 151 -6.84 5.22 -13.23
N LEU A 152 -6.80 5.26 -11.89
CA LEU A 152 -6.40 4.17 -11.01
C LEU A 152 -7.37 3.00 -11.18
N PHE A 153 -6.81 1.80 -11.26
CA PHE A 153 -7.56 0.54 -11.24
C PHE A 153 -8.54 0.34 -12.42
N ASN A 154 -8.39 1.10 -13.51
CA ASN A 154 -9.20 0.99 -14.74
C ASN A 154 -8.58 0.08 -15.81
N GLY A 155 -7.52 -0.66 -15.46
CA GLY A 155 -6.83 -1.52 -16.38
C GLY A 155 -7.46 -2.91 -16.48
N SER A 156 -6.67 -3.88 -16.96
CA SER A 156 -7.13 -5.25 -17.19
C SER A 156 -6.37 -6.28 -16.37
N LYS A 157 -5.20 -5.94 -15.80
CA LYS A 157 -4.36 -6.88 -15.06
C LYS A 157 -4.88 -7.07 -13.65
N GLU A 158 -5.06 -8.31 -13.22
CA GLU A 158 -5.42 -8.59 -11.86
C GLU A 158 -4.22 -8.45 -10.91
N LEU A 159 -4.47 -8.14 -9.64
CA LEU A 159 -3.43 -8.00 -8.63
C LEU A 159 -2.55 -9.27 -8.49
N VAL A 160 -3.13 -10.45 -8.75
CA VAL A 160 -2.43 -11.73 -8.69
C VAL A 160 -1.40 -11.94 -9.80
N GLU A 161 -1.52 -11.21 -10.91
CA GLU A 161 -0.66 -11.35 -12.10
C GLU A 161 0.64 -10.54 -12.03
N VAL A 162 0.71 -9.58 -11.11
CA VAL A 162 1.77 -8.56 -11.04
C VAL A 162 2.66 -8.80 -9.83
N GLU A 163 3.95 -8.57 -9.95
CA GLU A 163 4.89 -8.76 -8.84
C GLU A 163 5.21 -7.47 -8.10
N ALA A 164 5.17 -6.34 -8.80
CA ALA A 164 5.40 -5.02 -8.25
C ALA A 164 4.38 -4.02 -8.80
N ILE A 165 4.10 -3.00 -7.99
CA ILE A 165 3.24 -1.89 -8.34
C ILE A 165 4.03 -0.61 -8.16
N ASP A 166 4.40 0.01 -9.28
CA ASP A 166 5.20 1.22 -9.32
C ASP A 166 4.33 2.45 -9.01
N LEU A 167 4.60 3.06 -7.86
CA LEU A 167 3.97 4.30 -7.42
C LEU A 167 4.88 5.53 -7.66
N SER A 168 6.11 5.36 -8.15
CA SER A 168 7.17 6.38 -8.14
C SER A 168 6.76 7.71 -8.78
N LYS A 169 6.01 7.66 -9.89
CA LYS A 169 5.57 8.83 -10.67
C LYS A 169 4.33 9.54 -10.13
N MET A 170 3.68 9.00 -9.11
CA MET A 170 2.43 9.55 -8.57
C MET A 170 2.71 10.61 -7.50
N ALA A 171 1.76 11.55 -7.34
CA ALA A 171 1.77 12.49 -6.23
C ALA A 171 1.64 11.76 -4.88
N PHE A 172 2.15 12.34 -3.79
CA PHE A 172 2.23 11.69 -2.48
C PHE A 172 0.89 11.14 -1.98
N GLU A 173 -0.18 11.93 -2.04
CA GLU A 173 -1.53 11.55 -1.64
C GLU A 173 -2.09 10.41 -2.50
N ALA A 174 -1.75 10.43 -3.79
CA ALA A 174 -2.14 9.39 -4.71
C ALA A 174 -1.40 8.07 -4.44
N LYS A 175 -0.10 8.13 -4.11
CA LYS A 175 0.68 6.95 -3.67
C LYS A 175 0.02 6.32 -2.45
N LYS A 176 -0.30 7.14 -1.44
CA LYS A 176 -1.00 6.69 -0.22
C LYS A 176 -2.34 6.03 -0.52
N LEU A 177 -3.17 6.66 -1.36
CA LEU A 177 -4.48 6.10 -1.69
C LEU A 177 -4.33 4.76 -2.41
N ALA A 178 -3.50 4.72 -3.45
CA ALA A 178 -3.28 3.51 -4.23
C ALA A 178 -2.77 2.37 -3.33
N ALA A 179 -1.78 2.65 -2.49
CA ALA A 179 -1.25 1.67 -1.53
C ALA A 179 -2.33 1.17 -0.57
N ASN A 180 -3.14 2.05 0.03
CA ASN A 180 -4.24 1.66 0.92
C ASN A 180 -5.26 0.76 0.22
N ILE A 181 -5.64 1.11 -1.01
CA ILE A 181 -6.57 0.33 -1.82
C ILE A 181 -5.98 -1.06 -2.17
N ILE A 182 -4.72 -1.11 -2.60
CA ILE A 182 -4.00 -2.35 -2.91
C ILE A 182 -3.93 -3.25 -1.67
N LEU A 183 -3.60 -2.68 -0.51
CA LEU A 183 -3.55 -3.42 0.75
C LEU A 183 -4.91 -4.00 1.11
N LYS A 184 -5.97 -3.18 1.07
CA LYS A 184 -7.34 -3.64 1.36
C LYS A 184 -7.75 -4.77 0.41
N SER A 185 -7.46 -4.64 -0.89
CA SER A 185 -7.71 -5.68 -1.89
C SER A 185 -6.94 -6.98 -1.60
N PHE A 186 -5.65 -6.86 -1.26
CA PHE A 186 -4.79 -8.00 -0.90
C PHE A 186 -5.32 -8.76 0.32
N TYR A 187 -5.79 -8.04 1.35
CA TYR A 187 -6.36 -8.66 2.55
C TYR A 187 -7.77 -9.25 2.32
N ASN A 188 -8.56 -8.66 1.42
CA ASN A 188 -9.88 -9.18 1.08
C ASN A 188 -9.81 -10.47 0.24
N ASN A 189 -8.78 -10.61 -0.59
CA ASN A 189 -8.54 -11.80 -1.42
C ASN A 189 -7.12 -12.34 -1.20
N PRO A 190 -6.85 -12.96 -0.03
CA PRO A 190 -5.51 -13.39 0.33
C PRO A 190 -5.02 -14.50 -0.60
N ASN A 191 -3.96 -14.23 -1.33
CA ASN A 191 -3.20 -15.21 -2.11
C ASN A 191 -1.83 -15.40 -1.43
N PRO A 192 -1.36 -16.64 -1.16
CA PRO A 192 -0.06 -16.91 -0.55
C PRO A 192 1.12 -16.24 -1.28
N ARG A 193 1.50 -15.04 -0.82
CA ARG A 193 2.55 -14.20 -1.39
C ARG A 193 3.31 -13.47 -0.28
N ILE A 194 4.56 -13.13 -0.54
CA ILE A 194 5.32 -12.16 0.24
C ILE A 194 4.87 -10.77 -0.19
N LEU A 195 4.26 -10.03 0.73
CA LEU A 195 3.92 -8.62 0.58
C LEU A 195 5.09 -7.77 1.08
N VAL A 196 5.60 -6.88 0.24
CA VAL A 196 6.59 -5.86 0.59
C VAL A 196 5.93 -4.49 0.50
N ILE A 197 6.05 -3.73 1.59
CA ILE A 197 5.59 -2.35 1.67
C ILE A 197 6.83 -1.48 1.80
N GLU A 198 7.23 -0.82 0.71
CA GLU A 198 8.32 0.15 0.75
C GLU A 198 7.84 1.43 1.45
N GLU A 199 8.76 2.12 2.14
CA GLU A 199 8.48 3.38 2.85
C GLU A 199 7.20 3.31 3.71
N ALA A 200 7.05 2.21 4.45
CA ALA A 200 5.82 1.84 5.16
C ALA A 200 5.31 2.93 6.12
N GLN A 201 6.20 3.78 6.65
CA GLN A 201 5.85 4.93 7.48
C GLN A 201 4.96 5.97 6.77
N ASN A 202 4.89 5.96 5.44
CA ASN A 202 4.00 6.84 4.68
C ASN A 202 2.54 6.36 4.67
N ILE A 203 2.32 5.07 4.93
CA ILE A 203 1.00 4.42 4.92
C ILE A 203 0.52 4.18 6.36
N MET A 204 1.43 3.85 7.27
CA MET A 204 1.12 3.64 8.67
C MET A 204 0.60 4.94 9.32
N PRO A 205 -0.46 4.87 10.14
CA PRO A 205 -0.91 6.02 10.89
C PRO A 205 0.22 6.52 11.79
N ARG A 206 0.53 7.82 11.73
CA ARG A 206 1.40 8.42 12.74
C ARG A 206 0.68 8.33 14.08
N ASN A 207 1.26 7.63 15.05
CA ASN A 207 0.79 7.71 16.43
C ASN A 207 0.75 9.18 16.83
N GLN A 208 -0.45 9.68 17.11
CA GLN A 208 -0.66 11.08 17.51
C GLN A 208 -0.27 11.34 18.98
N ASN A 209 0.30 10.34 19.68
CA ASN A 209 0.78 10.46 21.05
C ASN A 209 2.12 9.72 21.24
N PRO A 210 3.26 10.44 21.23
CA PRO A 210 4.54 9.90 21.69
C PRO A 210 4.62 9.78 23.22
N ASP A 211 3.80 10.54 23.95
CA ASP A 211 3.95 10.75 25.40
C ASP A 211 3.29 9.69 26.29
N SER A 212 2.58 8.71 25.73
CA SER A 212 1.90 7.67 26.52
C SER A 212 2.79 6.49 26.93
N ILE A 213 4.12 6.58 26.75
CA ILE A 213 5.08 5.54 27.14
C ILE A 213 5.71 5.82 28.52
N ASN A 214 5.52 7.01 29.10
CA ASN A 214 6.15 7.43 30.36
C ASN A 214 5.17 7.56 31.55
N THR A 215 4.22 6.65 31.70
CA THR A 215 3.44 6.52 32.95
C THR A 215 3.23 5.06 33.31
N VAL A 216 4.33 4.43 33.74
CA VAL A 216 4.27 3.36 34.73
C VAL A 216 5.39 3.66 35.74
N GLU A 217 5.06 4.49 36.73
CA GLU A 217 5.70 4.44 38.07
C GLU A 217 4.81 3.61 38.98
#